data_AF-X0URX1-F1
#
_entry.id   AF-X0URX1-F1
#
_cell.length_a   1.000
_cell.length_b   1.000
_cell.length_c   1.000
_cell.angle_alpha   90.00
_cell.angle_beta   90.00
_cell.angle_gamma   90.00
#
_symmetry.space_group_name_H-M   'P 1'
#
loop_
_entity.id
_entity.type
_entity.pdbx_description
1 polymer ?
#
loop_
_entity_poly.entity_id
_entity_poly.type
_entity_poly.pdbx_seq_one_letter_code
_entity_poly.pdbx_strand_id
1 'polypeptide(L)'
;CLIFITATFFMNLLKEAGGVTYIIRSIITTFHKQRFICLLLLALVLLVPGALTGSGAVTVLIMGTMVGSVLTYMGISETRTAAIIFLCAAMSAAAPPINLWAMMAAAGSNMPYVGFMQPLLIITVSGALLSMFILGWKGKAVNLEKALKELPKPPEKMNLLRVIIPFLVFFVLVLAGRIWPFQMPILGLPLMFLISAITVVLISPKKLPILEIAGNTIRQLIPLVGIMIVVGILIQIMALSGARGLISLGVVTLPLTVLFATLWLILPWSEGLVQYAAAP
;
A
#
# COMPACT_ATOMS: atom_id res chain seq x y z
N CYS A 1 -2.78 -1.81 -14.52
CA CYS A 1 -2.88 -0.34 -14.34
C CYS A 1 -4.22 0.12 -13.73
N LEU A 2 -5.37 -0.37 -14.21
CA LEU A 2 -6.68 0.13 -13.73
C LEU A 2 -6.89 -0.02 -12.21
N ILE A 3 -6.42 -1.13 -11.62
CA ILE A 3 -6.50 -1.36 -10.16
C ILE A 3 -5.77 -0.26 -9.38
N PHE A 4 -4.53 0.08 -9.76
CA PHE A 4 -3.77 1.18 -9.14
C PHE A 4 -4.56 2.49 -9.21
N ILE A 5 -5.10 2.83 -10.39
CA ILE A 5 -5.84 4.07 -10.60
C ILE A 5 -7.07 4.14 -9.69
N THR A 6 -7.92 3.11 -9.71
CA THR A 6 -9.15 3.11 -8.91
C THR A 6 -8.88 3.03 -7.42
N ALA A 7 -7.85 2.29 -7.00
CA ALA A 7 -7.47 2.17 -5.59
C ALA A 7 -6.89 3.47 -5.05
N THR A 8 -5.98 4.11 -5.80
CA THR A 8 -5.44 5.42 -5.41
C THR A 8 -6.50 6.49 -5.46
N PHE A 9 -7.43 6.44 -6.41
CA PHE A 9 -8.55 7.37 -6.47
C PHE A 9 -9.44 7.24 -5.23
N PHE A 10 -9.79 6.01 -4.83
CA PHE A 10 -10.50 5.74 -3.58
C PHE A 10 -9.75 6.31 -2.37
N MET A 11 -8.45 6.05 -2.25
CA MET A 11 -7.64 6.55 -1.13
C MET A 11 -7.49 8.07 -1.13
N ASN A 12 -7.39 8.71 -2.30
CA ASN A 12 -7.35 10.16 -2.43
C ASN A 12 -8.69 10.80 -2.08
N LEU A 13 -9.82 10.20 -2.48
CA LEU A 13 -11.14 10.65 -2.03
C LEU A 13 -11.29 10.58 -0.52
N LEU A 14 -10.83 9.49 0.11
CA LEU A 14 -10.86 9.32 1.56
C LEU A 14 -9.96 10.34 2.28
N LYS A 15 -8.77 10.60 1.73
CA LYS A 15 -7.84 11.64 2.20
C LYS A 15 -8.52 13.00 2.13
N GLU A 16 -9.05 13.36 0.97
CA GLU A 16 -9.71 14.64 0.76
C GLU A 16 -10.93 14.78 1.65
N ALA A 17 -11.75 13.75 1.83
CA ALA A 17 -12.87 13.75 2.79
C ALA A 17 -12.45 13.98 4.25
N GLY A 18 -11.14 13.96 4.55
CA GLY A 18 -10.59 14.18 5.88
C GLY A 18 -10.52 12.92 6.74
N GLY A 19 -10.76 11.74 6.16
CA GLY A 19 -10.77 10.48 6.91
C GLY A 19 -9.40 10.12 7.45
N VAL A 20 -8.38 10.31 6.63
CA VAL A 20 -6.98 10.12 7.01
C VAL A 20 -6.60 11.02 8.19
N THR A 21 -6.89 12.30 8.06
CA THR A 21 -6.62 13.31 9.08
C THR A 21 -7.34 13.00 10.39
N TYR A 22 -8.60 12.55 10.30
CA TYR A 22 -9.37 12.12 11.47
C TYR A 22 -8.72 10.96 12.21
N ILE A 23 -8.30 9.90 11.50
CA ILE A 23 -7.63 8.73 12.13
C ILE A 23 -6.36 9.17 12.85
N ILE A 24 -5.49 9.93 12.17
CA ILE A 24 -4.20 10.34 12.74
C ILE A 24 -4.40 11.22 13.97
N ARG A 25 -5.32 12.20 13.92
CA ARG A 25 -5.64 13.03 15.09
C ARG A 25 -6.26 12.21 16.23
N SER A 26 -7.13 11.25 15.92
CA SER A 26 -7.77 10.38 16.92
C SER A 26 -6.74 9.50 17.65
N ILE A 27 -5.77 8.95 16.91
CA ILE A 27 -4.65 8.19 17.50
C ILE A 27 -3.85 9.07 18.46
N ILE A 28 -3.48 10.28 18.04
CA ILE A 28 -2.64 11.17 18.85
C ILE A 28 -3.40 11.65 20.08
N THR A 29 -4.61 12.15 19.92
CA THR A 29 -5.42 12.65 21.06
C THR A 29 -5.64 11.57 22.12
N THR A 30 -5.94 10.35 21.69
CA THR A 30 -6.21 9.23 22.60
C THR A 30 -4.94 8.64 23.22
N PHE A 31 -3.88 8.45 22.43
CA PHE A 31 -2.68 7.69 22.84
C PHE A 31 -1.40 8.52 22.97
N HIS A 32 -1.45 9.86 23.02
CA HIS A 32 -0.27 10.73 23.14
C HIS A 32 0.65 10.37 24.32
N LYS A 33 0.07 9.91 25.44
CA LYS A 33 0.82 9.50 26.64
C LYS A 33 1.54 8.16 26.46
N GLN A 34 0.93 7.24 25.70
CA GLN A 34 1.43 5.89 25.49
C GLN A 34 2.13 5.80 24.13
N ARG A 35 3.37 6.31 24.11
CA ARG A 35 4.24 6.36 22.92
C ARG A 35 4.26 5.04 22.14
N PHE A 36 4.37 3.91 22.83
CA PHE A 36 4.43 2.60 22.20
C PHE A 36 3.18 2.31 21.35
N ILE A 37 2.00 2.57 21.89
CA ILE A 37 0.72 2.37 21.19
C ILE A 37 0.59 3.37 20.04
N CYS A 38 1.01 4.62 20.23
CA CYS A 38 1.01 5.62 19.17
C CYS A 38 1.88 5.17 17.98
N LEU A 39 3.12 4.73 18.22
CA LEU A 39 4.00 4.24 17.15
C LEU A 39 3.42 3.00 16.45
N LEU A 40 2.85 2.06 17.20
CA LEU A 40 2.19 0.88 16.66
C LEU A 40 1.04 1.26 15.72
N LEU A 41 0.13 2.12 16.17
CA LEU A 41 -1.03 2.54 15.40
C LEU A 41 -0.63 3.35 14.16
N LEU A 42 0.37 4.24 14.27
CA LEU A 42 0.90 4.99 13.13
C LEU A 42 1.52 4.06 12.09
N ALA A 43 2.27 3.04 12.50
CA ALA A 43 2.81 2.03 11.58
C ALA A 43 1.69 1.27 10.84
N LEU A 44 0.66 0.83 11.56
CA LEU A 44 -0.49 0.16 10.94
C LEU A 44 -1.24 1.06 9.97
N VAL A 45 -1.44 2.34 10.29
CA VAL A 45 -2.09 3.30 9.39
C VAL A 45 -1.25 3.56 8.13
N LEU A 46 0.09 3.60 8.27
CA LEU A 46 0.99 3.69 7.11
C LEU A 46 0.90 2.46 6.21
N LEU A 47 0.54 1.28 6.73
CA LEU A 47 0.38 0.08 5.90
C LEU A 47 -0.86 0.15 5.00
N VAL A 48 -1.93 0.83 5.40
CA VAL A 48 -3.24 0.76 4.72
C VAL A 48 -3.21 1.23 3.25
N PRO A 49 -2.69 2.43 2.89
CA PRO A 49 -2.79 2.90 1.51
C PRO A 49 -2.05 2.01 0.52
N GLY A 50 -0.82 1.60 0.83
CA GLY A 50 -0.03 0.72 -0.04
C GLY A 50 -0.58 -0.72 -0.05
N ALA A 51 -1.14 -1.22 1.05
CA ALA A 51 -1.74 -2.56 1.10
C ALA A 51 -2.97 -2.70 0.19
N LEU A 52 -3.64 -1.58 -0.08
CA LEU A 52 -4.80 -1.51 -0.97
C LEU A 52 -4.42 -1.13 -2.40
N THR A 53 -3.46 -0.19 -2.54
CA THR A 53 -3.08 0.34 -3.85
C THR A 53 -1.95 -0.43 -4.51
N GLY A 54 -1.19 -1.25 -3.77
CA GLY A 54 0.06 -1.85 -4.21
C GLY A 54 1.21 -0.84 -4.38
N SER A 55 1.07 0.41 -3.91
CA SER A 55 2.06 1.46 -4.15
C SER A 55 2.54 2.12 -2.86
N GLY A 56 3.84 1.97 -2.56
CA GLY A 56 4.47 2.65 -1.44
C GLY A 56 4.51 4.17 -1.63
N ALA A 57 4.70 4.63 -2.87
CA ALA A 57 4.67 6.06 -3.18
C ALA A 57 3.32 6.71 -2.78
N VAL A 58 2.20 6.00 -2.98
CA VAL A 58 0.88 6.46 -2.56
C VAL A 58 0.81 6.61 -1.03
N THR A 59 1.36 5.67 -0.26
CA THR A 59 1.46 5.80 1.20
C THR A 59 2.22 7.07 1.60
N VAL A 60 3.38 7.31 1.00
CA VAL A 60 4.20 8.51 1.31
C VAL A 60 3.42 9.80 0.99
N LEU A 61 2.73 9.86 -0.15
CA LEU A 61 2.00 11.05 -0.59
C LEU A 61 0.69 11.30 0.17
N ILE A 62 0.04 10.25 0.66
CA ILE A 62 -1.22 10.36 1.40
C ILE A 62 -0.96 10.60 2.89
N MET A 63 -0.06 9.83 3.49
CA MET A 63 0.13 9.75 4.94
C MET A 63 1.46 10.33 5.43
N GLY A 64 2.48 10.34 4.57
CA GLY A 64 3.87 10.58 4.97
C GLY A 64 4.09 11.92 5.65
N THR A 65 3.52 13.01 5.13
CA THR A 65 3.66 14.34 5.74
C THR A 65 3.00 14.44 7.12
N MET A 66 1.78 13.91 7.25
CA MET A 66 1.05 13.92 8.52
C MET A 66 1.74 13.06 9.57
N VAL A 67 2.08 11.80 9.25
CA VAL A 67 2.79 10.93 10.19
C VAL A 67 4.19 11.45 10.48
N GLY A 68 4.88 12.00 9.48
CA GLY A 68 6.20 12.59 9.63
C GLY A 68 6.23 13.75 10.61
N SER A 69 5.28 14.67 10.51
CA SER A 69 5.15 15.78 11.48
C SER A 69 5.02 15.24 12.92
N VAL A 70 4.19 14.21 13.12
CA VAL A 70 3.96 13.59 14.43
C VAL A 70 5.23 12.95 14.97
N LEU A 71 5.98 12.23 14.14
CA LEU A 71 7.25 11.60 14.53
C LEU A 71 8.32 12.64 14.88
N THR A 72 8.42 13.71 14.11
CA THR A 72 9.31 14.83 14.41
C THR A 72 8.91 15.51 15.73
N TYR A 73 7.62 15.64 16.04
CA TYR A 73 7.14 16.14 17.34
C TYR A 73 7.37 15.20 18.52
N MET A 74 7.57 13.91 18.24
CA MET A 74 8.09 12.95 19.21
C MET A 74 9.61 13.08 19.37
N GLY A 75 10.27 14.08 18.78
CA GLY A 75 11.72 14.28 18.88
C GLY A 75 12.54 13.24 18.12
N ILE A 76 11.95 12.58 17.13
CA ILE A 76 12.68 11.72 16.19
C ILE A 76 13.33 12.63 15.13
N SER A 77 14.60 12.39 14.78
CA SER A 77 15.31 13.20 13.79
C SER A 77 14.66 13.06 12.40
N GLU A 78 14.69 14.13 11.61
CA GLU A 78 14.07 14.15 10.27
C GLU A 78 14.57 13.01 9.37
N THR A 79 15.86 12.70 9.44
CA THR A 79 16.48 11.56 8.73
C THR A 79 15.85 10.22 9.10
N ARG A 80 15.58 9.99 10.38
CA ARG A 80 14.94 8.76 10.86
C ARG A 80 13.46 8.76 10.51
N THR A 81 12.79 9.90 10.62
CA THR A 81 11.39 10.06 10.23
C THR A 81 11.20 9.72 8.75
N ALA A 82 12.05 10.27 7.86
CA ALA A 82 12.02 9.95 6.44
C ALA A 82 12.28 8.46 6.18
N ALA A 83 13.28 7.87 6.85
CA ALA A 83 13.57 6.44 6.75
C ALA A 83 12.40 5.55 7.22
N ILE A 84 11.76 5.90 8.34
CA ILE A 84 10.57 5.20 8.86
C ILE A 84 9.45 5.24 7.82
N ILE A 85 9.12 6.42 7.30
CA ILE A 85 8.06 6.58 6.30
C ILE A 85 8.38 5.78 5.05
N PHE A 86 9.62 5.83 4.57
CA PHE A 86 10.06 5.10 3.38
C PHE A 86 9.96 3.58 3.57
N LEU A 87 10.50 3.04 4.67
CA LEU A 87 10.47 1.61 4.95
C LEU A 87 9.05 1.11 5.19
N CYS A 88 8.24 1.84 5.96
CA CYS A 88 6.83 1.47 6.17
C CYS A 88 6.04 1.54 4.86
N ALA A 89 6.30 2.53 4.01
CA ALA A 89 5.69 2.63 2.68
C ALA A 89 6.11 1.47 1.76
N ALA A 90 7.38 1.06 1.80
CA ALA A 90 7.85 -0.12 1.05
C ALA A 90 7.15 -1.40 1.52
N MET A 91 7.08 -1.63 2.85
CA MET A 91 6.38 -2.77 3.43
C MET A 91 4.87 -2.73 3.13
N SER A 92 4.28 -1.54 3.15
CA SER A 92 2.88 -1.28 2.80
C SER A 92 2.56 -1.74 1.38
N ALA A 93 3.42 -1.47 0.40
CA ALA A 93 3.21 -1.90 -0.99
C ALA A 93 3.13 -3.42 -1.17
N ALA A 94 3.82 -4.17 -0.30
CA ALA A 94 3.83 -5.63 -0.32
C ALA A 94 2.79 -6.26 0.63
N ALA A 95 2.11 -5.45 1.44
CA ALA A 95 1.19 -5.93 2.46
C ALA A 95 -0.14 -6.42 1.84
N PRO A 96 -0.74 -7.49 2.38
CA PRO A 96 -2.10 -7.88 2.01
C PRO A 96 -3.11 -6.82 2.49
N PRO A 97 -4.32 -6.72 1.88
CA PRO A 97 -5.00 -7.75 1.10
C PRO A 97 -4.64 -7.82 -0.39
N ILE A 98 -4.07 -6.74 -0.94
CA ILE A 98 -3.87 -6.59 -2.38
C ILE A 98 -2.39 -6.34 -2.63
N ASN A 99 -1.62 -7.44 -2.74
CA ASN A 99 -0.24 -7.35 -3.17
C ASN A 99 -0.16 -7.52 -4.69
N LEU A 100 -0.30 -6.40 -5.41
CA LEU A 100 -0.26 -6.40 -6.88
C LEU A 100 1.06 -6.94 -7.43
N TRP A 101 2.18 -6.69 -6.75
CA TRP A 101 3.50 -7.17 -7.17
C TRP A 101 3.59 -8.68 -7.08
N ALA A 102 3.18 -9.27 -5.95
CA ALA A 102 3.13 -10.72 -5.79
C ALA A 102 2.11 -11.38 -6.73
N MET A 103 0.99 -10.72 -7.03
CA MET A 103 0.04 -11.21 -8.03
C MET A 103 0.65 -11.22 -9.44
N MET A 104 1.41 -10.20 -9.80
CA MET A 104 2.10 -10.12 -11.10
C MET A 104 3.22 -11.15 -11.20
N ALA A 105 3.99 -11.34 -10.12
CA ALA A 105 4.99 -12.40 -10.01
C ALA A 105 4.33 -13.79 -10.15
N ALA A 106 3.26 -14.05 -9.39
CA ALA A 106 2.53 -15.32 -9.44
C ALA A 106 1.97 -15.60 -10.84
N ALA A 107 1.37 -14.60 -11.49
CA ALA A 107 0.94 -14.70 -12.88
C ALA A 107 2.11 -14.94 -13.84
N GLY A 108 3.26 -14.32 -13.58
CA GLY A 108 4.51 -14.54 -14.33
C GLY A 108 5.06 -15.97 -14.20
N SER A 109 4.85 -16.62 -13.05
CA SER A 109 5.21 -18.03 -12.81
C SER A 109 4.13 -19.03 -13.18
N ASN A 110 2.96 -18.57 -13.67
CA ASN A 110 1.78 -19.43 -13.86
C ASN A 110 1.35 -20.17 -12.57
N MET A 111 1.56 -19.55 -11.40
CA MET A 111 1.15 -20.07 -10.09
C MET A 111 0.00 -19.24 -9.50
N PRO A 112 -0.89 -19.84 -8.71
CA PRO A 112 -1.94 -19.08 -8.03
C PRO A 112 -1.35 -18.21 -6.91
N TYR A 113 -1.84 -16.97 -6.78
CA TYR A 113 -1.50 -16.09 -5.64
C TYR A 113 -2.13 -16.56 -4.30
N VAL A 114 -3.02 -17.54 -4.34
CA VAL A 114 -3.71 -18.04 -3.15
C VAL A 114 -2.70 -18.71 -2.21
N GLY A 115 -2.71 -18.33 -0.93
CA GLY A 115 -1.81 -18.85 0.10
C GLY A 115 -0.70 -17.89 0.53
N PHE A 116 -0.36 -16.90 -0.30
CA PHE A 116 0.68 -15.91 0.03
C PHE A 116 0.25 -14.85 1.06
N MET A 117 -1.04 -14.73 1.38
CA MET A 117 -1.54 -13.70 2.30
C MET A 117 -0.90 -13.78 3.70
N GLN A 118 -0.82 -14.96 4.29
CA GLN A 118 -0.31 -15.12 5.66
C GLN A 118 1.21 -14.86 5.75
N PRO A 119 2.06 -15.46 4.90
CA PRO A 119 3.49 -15.15 4.91
C PRO A 119 3.77 -13.67 4.67
N LEU A 120 3.09 -13.06 3.69
CA LEU A 120 3.25 -11.64 3.38
C LEU A 120 2.81 -10.75 4.54
N LEU A 121 1.68 -11.07 5.20
CA LEU A 121 1.22 -10.33 6.38
C LEU A 121 2.30 -10.32 7.47
N ILE A 122 2.84 -11.49 7.79
CA ILE A 122 3.85 -11.63 8.86
C ILE A 122 5.08 -10.80 8.51
N ILE A 123 5.63 -10.96 7.30
CA ILE A 123 6.86 -10.27 6.88
C ILE A 123 6.66 -8.75 6.81
N THR A 124 5.56 -8.28 6.22
CA THR A 124 5.34 -6.85 5.99
C THR A 124 4.96 -6.12 7.28
N VAL A 125 4.10 -6.71 8.12
CA VAL A 125 3.74 -6.12 9.42
C VAL A 125 4.94 -6.13 10.35
N SER A 126 5.67 -7.24 10.46
CA SER A 126 6.88 -7.29 11.30
C SER A 126 7.95 -6.31 10.80
N GLY A 127 8.21 -6.27 9.49
CA GLY A 127 9.15 -5.33 8.88
C GLY A 127 8.79 -3.87 9.13
N ALA A 128 7.51 -3.50 9.01
CA ALA A 128 7.04 -2.15 9.31
C ALA A 128 7.17 -1.80 10.80
N LEU A 129 6.79 -2.72 11.69
CA LEU A 129 6.92 -2.51 13.14
C LEU A 129 8.38 -2.41 13.57
N LEU A 130 9.25 -3.29 13.08
CA LEU A 130 10.69 -3.24 13.34
C LEU A 130 11.29 -1.91 12.86
N SER A 131 10.95 -1.48 11.64
CA SER A 131 11.38 -0.20 11.10
C SER A 131 10.93 0.98 11.99
N MET A 132 9.66 0.97 12.39
CA MET A 132 9.07 2.00 13.24
C MET A 132 9.73 2.06 14.62
N PHE A 133 9.92 0.92 15.28
CA PHE A 133 10.42 0.86 16.65
C PHE A 133 11.94 1.03 16.74
N ILE A 134 12.72 0.43 15.84
CA ILE A 134 14.19 0.52 15.86
C ILE A 134 14.62 1.97 15.58
N LEU A 135 14.10 2.55 14.49
CA LEU A 135 14.45 3.92 14.11
C LEU A 135 13.79 4.95 15.04
N GLY A 136 12.56 4.66 15.46
CA GLY A 136 11.79 5.51 16.35
C GLY A 136 12.28 5.51 17.80
N TRP A 137 13.11 4.55 18.24
CA TRP A 137 13.46 4.27 19.65
C TRP A 137 13.89 5.50 20.49
N LYS A 138 14.61 6.45 19.89
CA LYS A 138 15.13 7.64 20.60
C LYS A 138 14.12 8.79 20.81
N GLY A 139 12.87 8.65 20.37
CA GLY A 139 11.82 9.66 20.58
C GLY A 139 11.37 9.83 22.04
N LYS A 140 10.55 10.85 22.27
CA LYS A 140 9.82 11.19 23.50
C LYS A 140 8.32 11.07 23.26
N ALA A 141 7.51 11.20 24.31
CA ALA A 141 6.05 11.25 24.17
C ALA A 141 5.61 12.41 23.26
N VAL A 142 4.47 12.26 22.58
CA VAL A 142 3.99 13.26 21.62
C VAL A 142 3.67 14.55 22.36
N ASN A 143 4.24 15.68 21.93
CA ASN A 143 3.77 16.99 22.38
C ASN A 143 2.44 17.33 21.69
N LEU A 144 1.35 17.04 22.41
CA LEU A 144 -0.02 17.13 21.90
C LEU A 144 -0.38 18.52 21.35
N GLU A 145 0.02 19.58 22.05
CA GLU A 145 -0.31 20.96 21.65
C GLU A 145 0.38 21.37 20.34
N LYS A 146 1.65 20.99 20.17
CA LYS A 146 2.40 21.27 18.93
C LYS A 146 1.85 20.45 17.76
N ALA A 147 1.59 19.16 17.97
CA ALA A 147 1.05 18.29 16.93
C ALA A 147 -0.36 18.72 16.48
N LEU A 148 -1.24 19.14 17.41
CA LEU A 148 -2.59 19.57 17.06
C LEU A 148 -2.65 20.95 16.37
N LYS A 149 -1.64 21.81 16.54
CA LYS A 149 -1.58 23.11 15.86
C LYS A 149 -1.29 22.97 14.36
N GLU A 150 -0.41 22.04 13.99
CA GLU A 150 -0.05 21.84 12.57
C GLU A 150 -0.89 20.81 11.84
N LEU A 151 -1.43 19.81 12.53
CA LEU A 151 -2.31 18.85 11.85
C LEU A 151 -3.56 19.58 11.33
N PRO A 152 -4.01 19.30 10.10
CA PRO A 152 -5.23 19.91 9.56
C PRO A 152 -6.45 19.45 10.38
N LYS A 153 -7.41 20.33 10.62
CA LYS A 153 -8.64 19.97 11.35
C LYS A 153 -9.52 19.11 10.44
N PRO A 154 -9.94 17.90 10.87
CA PRO A 154 -10.89 17.12 10.09
C PRO A 154 -12.22 17.89 10.03
N PRO A 155 -13.05 17.67 8.99
CA PRO A 155 -14.37 18.28 8.90
C PRO A 155 -15.21 17.96 10.15
N GLU A 156 -16.01 18.92 10.64
CA GLU A 156 -16.73 18.81 11.92
C GLU A 156 -17.64 17.58 12.03
N LYS A 157 -18.18 17.09 10.91
CA LYS A 157 -19.07 15.92 10.85
C LYS A 157 -18.32 14.61 10.57
N MET A 158 -16.99 14.61 10.57
CA MET A 158 -16.20 13.42 10.27
C MET A 158 -16.10 12.50 11.48
N ASN A 159 -16.58 11.27 11.34
CA ASN A 159 -16.62 10.26 12.40
C ASN A 159 -15.97 8.96 11.93
N LEU A 160 -15.57 8.11 12.88
CA LEU A 160 -14.98 6.80 12.60
C LEU A 160 -15.83 5.93 11.66
N LEU A 161 -17.17 5.96 11.80
CA LEU A 161 -18.06 5.23 10.91
C LEU A 161 -17.91 5.65 9.44
N ARG A 162 -17.75 6.95 9.16
CA ARG A 162 -17.57 7.46 7.78
C ARG A 162 -16.23 7.04 7.18
N VAL A 163 -15.25 6.72 8.03
CA VAL A 163 -13.96 6.17 7.60
C VAL A 163 -14.09 4.68 7.34
N ILE A 164 -14.74 3.93 8.23
CA ILE A 164 -14.79 2.47 8.18
C ILE A 164 -15.75 1.96 7.10
N ILE A 165 -16.91 2.60 6.90
CA ILE A 165 -17.96 2.12 5.97
C ILE A 165 -17.40 1.85 4.55
N PRO A 166 -16.63 2.75 3.91
CA PRO A 166 -16.07 2.46 2.58
C PRO A 166 -15.13 1.26 2.55
N PHE A 167 -14.31 1.06 3.58
CA PHE A 167 -13.47 -0.14 3.69
C PHE A 167 -14.32 -1.39 3.94
N LEU A 168 -15.37 -1.29 4.76
CA LEU A 168 -16.28 -2.39 5.02
C LEU A 168 -16.98 -2.83 3.74
N VAL A 169 -17.49 -1.88 2.94
CA VAL A 169 -18.05 -2.16 1.61
C VAL A 169 -17.03 -2.88 0.74
N PHE A 170 -15.78 -2.38 0.69
CA PHE A 170 -14.71 -3.02 -0.05
C PHE A 170 -14.48 -4.48 0.38
N PHE A 171 -14.27 -4.71 1.68
CA PHE A 171 -13.97 -6.05 2.21
C PHE A 171 -15.17 -7.01 2.10
N VAL A 172 -16.40 -6.51 2.25
CA VAL A 172 -17.61 -7.33 2.04
C VAL A 172 -17.70 -7.77 0.59
N LEU A 173 -17.42 -6.90 -0.39
CA LEU A 173 -17.40 -7.29 -1.80
C LEU A 173 -16.33 -8.33 -2.09
N VAL A 174 -15.12 -8.17 -1.52
CA VAL A 174 -14.03 -9.14 -1.65
C VAL A 174 -14.39 -10.50 -1.04
N LEU A 175 -14.97 -10.50 0.17
CA LEU A 175 -15.38 -11.72 0.87
C LEU A 175 -16.56 -12.41 0.19
N ALA A 176 -17.55 -11.64 -0.27
CA ALA A 176 -18.71 -12.17 -0.97
C ALA A 176 -18.30 -12.91 -2.26
N GLY A 177 -17.36 -12.34 -3.02
CA GLY A 177 -16.80 -13.02 -4.20
C GLY A 177 -16.04 -14.31 -3.87
N ARG A 178 -15.52 -14.46 -2.65
CA ARG A 178 -14.82 -15.66 -2.19
C ARG A 178 -15.75 -16.73 -1.62
N ILE A 179 -16.86 -16.34 -0.98
CA ILE A 179 -17.82 -17.26 -0.35
C ILE A 179 -18.84 -17.79 -1.35
N TRP A 180 -19.27 -16.96 -2.32
CA TRP A 180 -20.28 -17.32 -3.33
C TRP A 180 -19.74 -17.26 -4.78
N PRO A 181 -18.68 -18.03 -5.11
CA PRO A 181 -18.01 -17.92 -6.41
C PRO A 181 -18.91 -18.26 -7.61
N PHE A 182 -19.98 -19.05 -7.42
CA PHE A 182 -20.87 -19.51 -8.50
C PHE A 182 -22.17 -18.70 -8.66
N GLN A 183 -22.52 -17.85 -7.68
CA GLN A 183 -23.78 -17.10 -7.66
C GLN A 183 -23.57 -15.60 -7.83
N MET A 184 -22.37 -15.11 -7.49
CA MET A 184 -22.02 -13.70 -7.63
C MET A 184 -21.23 -13.48 -8.94
N PRO A 185 -21.56 -12.44 -9.74
CA PRO A 185 -20.73 -12.09 -10.88
C PRO A 185 -19.32 -11.70 -10.41
N ILE A 186 -18.30 -12.11 -11.17
CA ILE A 186 -16.90 -11.82 -10.85
C ILE A 186 -16.68 -10.30 -10.95
N LEU A 187 -16.72 -9.61 -9.82
CA LEU A 187 -16.40 -8.19 -9.75
C LEU A 187 -14.87 -8.05 -9.74
N GLY A 188 -14.30 -7.44 -10.77
CA GLY A 188 -12.88 -7.09 -10.75
C GLY A 188 -12.55 -6.13 -9.60
N LEU A 189 -11.34 -6.22 -9.05
CA LEU A 189 -10.83 -5.27 -8.03
C LEU A 189 -11.07 -3.79 -8.40
N PRO A 190 -10.92 -3.34 -9.67
CA PRO A 190 -11.19 -1.95 -10.01
C PRO A 190 -12.62 -1.51 -9.72
N LEU A 191 -13.59 -2.39 -10.00
CA LEU A 191 -15.01 -2.09 -9.79
C LEU A 191 -15.33 -2.03 -8.28
N MET A 192 -14.76 -2.94 -7.48
CA MET A 192 -14.91 -2.90 -6.02
C MET A 192 -14.37 -1.59 -5.42
N PHE A 193 -13.22 -1.12 -5.91
CA PHE A 193 -12.68 0.18 -5.51
C PHE A 193 -13.54 1.36 -5.94
N LEU A 194 -14.13 1.31 -7.13
CA LEU A 194 -15.06 2.34 -7.59
C LEU A 194 -16.33 2.39 -6.73
N ILE A 195 -16.91 1.24 -6.37
CA ILE A 195 -18.07 1.19 -5.47
C ILE A 195 -17.72 1.77 -4.09
N SER A 196 -16.52 1.45 -3.59
CA SER A 196 -16.01 2.00 -2.33
C SER A 196 -15.75 3.51 -2.42
N ALA A 197 -15.24 4.00 -3.55
CA ALA A 197 -15.08 5.43 -3.85
C ALA A 197 -16.42 6.16 -3.90
N ILE A 198 -17.44 5.58 -4.54
CA ILE A 198 -18.81 6.11 -4.54
C ILE A 198 -19.33 6.21 -3.11
N THR A 199 -19.09 5.19 -2.29
CA THR A 199 -19.47 5.19 -0.88
C THR A 199 -18.83 6.35 -0.12
N VAL A 200 -17.54 6.65 -0.35
CA VAL A 200 -16.87 7.84 0.22
C VAL A 200 -17.58 9.12 -0.19
N VAL A 201 -17.92 9.27 -1.48
CA VAL A 201 -18.59 10.47 -1.99
C VAL A 201 -19.96 10.66 -1.33
N LEU A 202 -20.74 9.59 -1.18
CA LEU A 202 -22.08 9.63 -0.60
C LEU A 202 -22.08 10.00 0.89
N ILE A 203 -21.13 9.49 1.66
CA ILE A 203 -21.06 9.72 3.12
C ILE A 203 -20.17 10.90 3.51
N SER A 204 -19.46 11.51 2.55
CA SER A 204 -18.51 12.58 2.80
C SER A 204 -19.20 13.76 3.52
N PRO A 205 -18.62 14.30 4.60
CA PRO A 205 -19.19 15.46 5.30
C PRO A 205 -19.05 16.77 4.50
N LYS A 206 -18.23 16.78 3.44
CA LYS A 206 -18.04 17.93 2.55
C LYS A 206 -18.21 17.54 1.08
N LYS A 207 -18.56 18.51 0.23
CA LYS A 207 -18.57 18.31 -1.22
C LYS A 207 -17.14 18.12 -1.71
N LEU A 208 -16.92 17.05 -2.48
CA LEU A 208 -15.60 16.71 -3.03
C LEU A 208 -15.54 17.10 -4.52
N PRO A 209 -14.49 17.78 -4.99
CA PRO A 209 -14.30 18.05 -6.42
C PRO A 209 -13.82 16.78 -7.14
N ILE A 210 -14.75 15.88 -7.45
CA ILE A 210 -14.46 14.52 -7.95
C ILE A 210 -13.55 14.54 -9.19
N LEU A 211 -13.84 15.42 -10.16
CA LEU A 211 -13.06 15.54 -11.40
C LEU A 211 -11.63 16.00 -11.15
N GLU A 212 -11.44 16.94 -10.23
CA GLU A 212 -10.10 17.43 -9.88
C GLU A 212 -9.30 16.34 -9.17
N ILE A 213 -9.91 15.63 -8.23
CA ILE A 213 -9.28 14.51 -7.51
C ILE A 213 -8.91 13.39 -8.48
N ALA A 214 -9.78 13.09 -9.46
CA ALA A 214 -9.48 12.12 -10.51
C ALA A 214 -8.30 12.57 -11.37
N GLY A 215 -8.30 13.83 -11.84
CA GLY A 215 -7.21 14.40 -12.62
C GLY A 215 -5.87 14.38 -11.86
N ASN A 216 -5.88 14.77 -10.59
CA ASN A 216 -4.69 14.74 -9.71
C ASN A 216 -4.21 13.31 -9.47
N THR A 217 -5.13 12.35 -9.30
CA THR A 217 -4.79 10.93 -9.15
C THR A 217 -4.10 10.39 -10.40
N ILE A 218 -4.59 10.72 -11.60
CA ILE A 218 -3.92 10.33 -12.84
C ILE A 218 -2.53 10.94 -12.91
N ARG A 219 -2.38 12.25 -12.69
CA ARG A 219 -1.08 12.94 -12.70
C ARG A 219 -0.08 12.33 -11.72
N GLN A 220 -0.54 12.00 -10.51
CA GLN A 220 0.26 11.32 -9.48
C GLN A 220 0.75 9.94 -9.94
N LEU A 221 -0.07 9.22 -10.71
CA LEU A 221 0.22 7.86 -11.15
C LEU A 221 0.91 7.78 -12.51
N ILE A 222 1.03 8.88 -13.28
CA ILE A 222 1.71 8.89 -14.59
C ILE A 222 3.07 8.18 -14.56
N PRO A 223 3.99 8.50 -13.61
CA PRO A 223 5.30 7.85 -13.60
C PRO A 223 5.22 6.34 -13.36
N LEU A 224 4.35 5.92 -12.43
CA LEU A 224 4.16 4.51 -12.09
C LEU A 224 3.54 3.74 -13.26
N VAL A 225 2.49 4.30 -13.88
CA VAL A 225 1.83 3.69 -15.03
C VAL A 225 2.78 3.64 -16.23
N GLY A 226 3.59 4.67 -16.45
CA GLY A 226 4.61 4.70 -17.50
C GLY A 226 5.61 3.56 -17.36
N ILE A 227 6.19 3.37 -16.17
CA ILE A 227 7.12 2.26 -15.90
C ILE A 227 6.43 0.91 -16.16
N MET A 228 5.20 0.72 -15.67
CA MET A 228 4.48 -0.54 -15.87
C MET A 228 4.19 -0.85 -17.34
N ILE A 229 3.89 0.17 -18.16
CA ILE A 229 3.66 -0.02 -19.60
C ILE A 229 4.97 -0.44 -20.28
N VAL A 230 6.08 0.24 -19.99
CA VAL A 230 7.38 -0.09 -20.58
C VAL A 230 7.82 -1.50 -20.18
N VAL A 231 7.74 -1.84 -18.89
CA VAL A 231 8.05 -3.19 -18.39
C VAL A 231 7.12 -4.23 -19.01
N GLY A 232 5.82 -3.94 -19.11
CA GLY A 232 4.86 -4.83 -19.77
C GLY A 232 5.21 -5.10 -21.23
N ILE A 233 5.56 -4.05 -22.00
CA ILE A 233 5.99 -4.19 -23.40
C ILE A 233 7.27 -5.04 -23.48
N LEU A 234 8.26 -4.78 -22.63
CA LEU A 234 9.50 -5.56 -22.58
C LEU A 234 9.23 -7.04 -22.32
N ILE A 235 8.36 -7.36 -21.34
CA ILE A 235 7.98 -8.75 -21.03
C ILE A 235 7.32 -9.43 -22.22
N GLN A 236 6.45 -8.73 -22.94
CA GLN A 236 5.80 -9.29 -24.13
C GLN A 236 6.81 -9.52 -25.27
N ILE A 237 7.76 -8.61 -25.49
CA ILE A 237 8.83 -8.81 -26.47
C ILE A 237 9.70 -10.01 -26.09
N MET A 238 10.09 -10.13 -24.81
CA MET A 238 10.89 -11.26 -24.31
C MET A 238 10.14 -12.60 -24.38
N ALA A 239 8.81 -12.58 -24.24
CA ALA A 239 7.99 -13.77 -24.43
C ALA A 239 7.93 -14.18 -25.91
N LEU A 240 7.74 -13.20 -26.82
CA LEU A 240 7.71 -13.45 -28.26
C LEU A 240 9.05 -13.91 -28.83
N SER A 241 10.17 -13.40 -28.33
CA SER A 241 11.51 -13.79 -28.79
C SER A 241 12.04 -15.09 -28.18
N GLY A 242 11.31 -15.67 -27.21
CA GLY A 242 11.77 -16.83 -26.44
C GLY A 242 12.85 -16.51 -25.39
N ALA A 243 13.34 -15.27 -25.32
CA ALA A 243 14.37 -14.84 -24.36
C ALA A 243 13.96 -15.09 -22.90
N ARG A 244 12.68 -14.86 -22.57
CA ARG A 244 12.12 -15.17 -21.23
C ARG A 244 12.27 -16.65 -20.89
N GLY A 245 12.00 -17.54 -21.84
CA GLY A 245 12.12 -18.99 -21.66
C GLY A 245 13.57 -19.45 -21.53
N LEU A 246 14.50 -18.83 -22.27
CA LEU A 246 15.93 -19.13 -22.16
C LEU A 246 16.50 -18.72 -20.80
N ILE A 247 16.14 -17.53 -20.30
CA ILE A 247 16.56 -17.06 -18.97
C ILE A 247 15.97 -17.96 -17.88
N SER A 248 14.69 -18.32 -18.00
CA SER A 248 14.03 -19.30 -17.13
C SER A 248 14.81 -20.60 -17.03
N LEU A 249 15.10 -21.21 -18.18
CA LEU A 249 15.81 -22.48 -18.24
C LEU A 249 17.21 -22.35 -17.62
N GLY A 250 17.92 -21.28 -17.94
CA GLY A 250 19.25 -21.01 -17.38
C GLY A 250 19.24 -21.00 -15.85
N VAL A 251 18.26 -20.35 -15.23
CA VAL A 251 18.13 -20.32 -13.76
C VAL A 251 17.76 -21.68 -13.19
N VAL A 252 16.79 -22.39 -13.78
CA VAL A 252 16.32 -23.70 -13.29
C VAL A 252 17.40 -24.79 -13.40
N THR A 253 18.28 -24.69 -14.41
CA THR A 253 19.40 -25.64 -14.59
C THR A 253 20.59 -25.41 -13.66
N LEU A 254 20.62 -24.32 -12.87
CA LEU A 254 21.71 -24.07 -11.93
C LEU A 254 21.74 -25.12 -10.82
N PRO A 255 22.94 -25.57 -10.38
CA PRO A 255 23.05 -26.39 -9.19
C PRO A 255 22.42 -25.70 -7.98
N LEU A 256 21.69 -26.45 -7.14
CA LEU A 256 20.95 -25.93 -5.97
C LEU A 256 21.77 -24.98 -5.10
N THR A 257 23.05 -25.30 -4.85
CA THR A 257 23.96 -24.46 -4.06
C THR A 257 24.23 -23.10 -4.71
N VAL A 258 24.44 -23.10 -6.03
CA VAL A 258 24.67 -21.87 -6.82
C VAL A 258 23.39 -21.07 -6.92
N LEU A 259 22.24 -21.73 -7.10
CA LEU A 259 20.93 -21.08 -7.11
C LEU A 259 20.69 -20.34 -5.80
N PHE A 260 20.83 -21.01 -4.64
CA PHE A 260 20.63 -20.35 -3.35
C PHE A 260 21.62 -19.20 -3.09
N ALA A 261 22.87 -19.34 -3.52
CA ALA A 261 23.86 -18.28 -3.41
C ALA A 261 23.53 -17.06 -4.29
N THR A 262 22.96 -17.29 -5.48
CA THR A 262 22.66 -16.24 -6.47
C THR A 262 21.26 -15.64 -6.33
N LEU A 263 20.36 -16.23 -5.54
CA LEU A 263 18.99 -15.72 -5.32
C LEU A 263 18.96 -14.24 -4.91
N TRP A 264 19.87 -13.79 -4.06
CA TRP A 264 19.93 -12.38 -3.63
C TRP A 264 20.23 -11.40 -4.78
N LEU A 265 20.88 -11.88 -5.84
CA LEU A 265 21.20 -11.09 -7.03
C LEU A 265 20.14 -11.28 -8.12
N ILE A 266 19.62 -12.50 -8.29
CA ILE A 266 18.63 -12.83 -9.30
C ILE A 266 17.27 -12.24 -8.94
N LEU A 267 16.81 -12.37 -7.69
CA LEU A 267 15.46 -11.94 -7.30
C LEU A 267 15.19 -10.44 -7.54
N PRO A 268 16.08 -9.49 -7.18
CA PRO A 268 15.84 -8.07 -7.46
C PRO A 268 15.73 -7.76 -8.96
N TRP A 269 16.51 -8.44 -9.79
CA TRP A 269 16.48 -8.27 -11.24
C TRP A 269 15.27 -8.97 -11.87
N SER A 270 15.00 -10.20 -11.44
CA SER A 270 13.90 -11.03 -11.94
C SER A 270 12.55 -10.42 -11.59
N GLU A 271 12.32 -10.09 -10.32
CA GLU A 271 11.05 -9.54 -9.82
C GLU A 271 10.92 -8.04 -10.09
N GLY A 272 12.01 -7.28 -9.95
CA GLY A 272 12.00 -5.81 -10.02
C GLY A 272 12.09 -5.23 -11.44
N LEU A 273 12.82 -5.88 -12.36
CA LEU A 273 13.02 -5.37 -13.73
C LEU A 273 12.20 -6.14 -14.77
N VAL A 274 12.06 -7.46 -14.62
CA VAL A 274 11.47 -8.32 -15.65
C VAL A 274 10.13 -8.92 -15.21
N GLN A 275 9.73 -8.77 -13.94
CA GLN A 275 8.55 -9.41 -13.34
C GLN A 275 8.42 -10.88 -13.73
N TYR A 276 9.58 -11.53 -13.80
CA TYR A 276 9.72 -12.93 -14.11
C TYR A 276 9.84 -13.67 -12.78
N ALA A 277 8.90 -14.56 -12.50
CA ALA A 277 9.02 -15.45 -11.38
C ALA A 277 9.57 -16.79 -11.92
N ALA A 278 10.82 -17.10 -11.53
CA ALA A 278 11.46 -18.38 -11.77
C ALA A 278 11.11 -19.30 -10.59
N ALA A 279 10.00 -20.00 -10.69
CA ALA A 279 9.71 -21.10 -9.77
C ALA A 279 10.41 -22.36 -10.33
N PRO A 280 11.26 -23.06 -9.54
CA PRO A 280 11.57 -24.45 -9.82
C PRO A 280 10.32 -25.34 -9.67
#